data_AF-A0A948C723-F1
#
_entry.id   AF-A0A948C723-F1
#
_cell.length_a   1.000
_cell.length_b   1.000
_cell.length_c   1.000
_cell.angle_alpha   90.00
_cell.angle_beta   90.00
_cell.angle_gamma   90.00
#
_symmetry.space_group_name_H-M   'P 1'
#
loop_
_entity.id
_entity.type
_entity.pdbx_description
1 polymer ?
#
loop_
_entity_poly.entity_id
_entity_poly.type
_entity_poly.pdbx_seq_one_letter_code
_entity_poly.pdbx_strand_id
1 'polypeptide(L)'
;MGKIGRHRLNTRLNLDVPLSKGVLTITDIVAVVKELINLQMGKSNVDDIDRLGNRRVRSIGELMENQLRPSFIKLTRSIHERLLMGKAEDLMPHTLINPRLINSSLM
;
A
#
# COMPACT_ATOMS: atom_id res chain seq x y z
N MET A 1 -4.97 0.06 2.84
CA MET A 1 -6.25 0.06 2.09
C MET A 1 -6.97 1.41 2.11
N GLY A 2 -6.79 2.25 3.14
CA GLY A 2 -7.48 3.55 3.24
C GLY A 2 -8.98 3.40 3.56
N LYS A 3 -9.64 4.51 3.91
CA LYS A 3 -11.05 4.51 4.35
C LYS A 3 -12.01 3.97 3.29
N ILE A 4 -11.83 4.36 2.03
CA ILE A 4 -12.68 3.91 0.91
C ILE A 4 -12.52 2.40 0.66
N GLY A 5 -11.27 1.89 0.68
CA GLY A 5 -11.02 0.45 0.51
C GLY A 5 -11.67 -0.37 1.61
N ARG A 6 -11.55 0.08 2.87
CA ARG A 6 -12.22 -0.55 4.01
C ARG A 6 -13.74 -0.51 3.89
N HIS A 7 -14.32 0.63 3.51
CA HIS A 7 -15.76 0.76 3.29
C HIS A 7 -16.27 -0.21 2.22
N ARG A 8 -15.61 -0.29 1.06
CA ARG A 8 -16.02 -1.22 -0.02
C ARG A 8 -15.92 -2.68 0.38
N LEU A 9 -14.85 -3.04 1.09
CA LEU A 9 -14.65 -4.40 1.58
C LEU A 9 -15.77 -4.81 2.55
N ASN A 10 -16.10 -3.93 3.49
CA ASN A 10 -17.19 -4.14 4.43
C ASN A 10 -18.53 -4.30 3.72
N THR A 11 -18.84 -3.41 2.78
CA THR A 11 -20.11 -3.48 2.03
C THR A 11 -20.20 -4.74 1.18
N ARG A 12 -19.11 -5.15 0.52
CA ARG A 12 -19.11 -6.33 -0.37
C ARG A 12 -19.23 -7.65 0.36
N LEU A 13 -18.60 -7.75 1.53
CA LEU A 13 -18.52 -8.97 2.34
C LEU A 13 -19.43 -8.96 3.57
N ASN A 14 -20.27 -7.92 3.71
CA ASN A 14 -21.15 -7.69 4.84
C ASN A 14 -20.42 -7.76 6.21
N LEU A 15 -19.34 -7.01 6.35
CA LEU A 15 -18.51 -6.96 7.56
C LEU A 15 -18.74 -5.66 8.34
N ASP A 16 -18.73 -5.76 9.67
CA ASP A 16 -18.80 -4.61 10.59
C ASP A 16 -17.43 -4.33 11.22
N VAL A 17 -16.49 -3.85 10.40
CA VAL A 17 -15.13 -3.49 10.85
C VAL A 17 -14.95 -1.97 10.79
N PRO A 18 -14.42 -1.30 11.83
CA PRO A 18 -14.25 0.15 11.81
C PRO A 18 -13.46 0.69 10.61
N LEU A 19 -13.90 1.81 10.04
CA LEU A 19 -13.24 2.48 8.89
C LEU A 19 -11.82 2.96 9.19
N SER A 20 -11.47 3.13 10.47
CA SER A 20 -10.11 3.45 10.92
C SER A 20 -9.11 2.32 10.68
N LYS A 21 -9.58 1.07 10.52
CA LYS A 21 -8.72 -0.10 10.32
C LYS A 21 -8.25 -0.18 8.86
N GLY A 22 -7.15 0.50 8.57
CA GLY A 22 -6.59 0.63 7.22
C GLY A 22 -5.83 -0.61 6.69
N VAL A 23 -5.60 -1.62 7.53
CA VAL A 23 -4.88 -2.88 7.23
C VAL A 23 -5.87 -4.04 7.21
N LEU A 24 -5.59 -5.06 6.39
CA LEU A 24 -6.38 -6.30 6.34
C LEU A 24 -6.35 -7.03 7.68
N THR A 25 -7.46 -7.68 7.98
CA THR A 25 -7.66 -8.52 9.16
C THR A 25 -7.86 -9.98 8.74
N ILE A 26 -7.68 -10.89 9.69
CA ILE A 26 -7.92 -12.32 9.45
C ILE A 26 -9.37 -12.56 9.04
N THR A 27 -10.32 -11.85 9.65
CA THR A 27 -11.75 -11.91 9.30
C THR A 27 -12.01 -11.50 7.86
N ASP A 28 -11.29 -10.49 7.34
CA ASP A 28 -11.39 -10.08 5.94
C ASP A 28 -10.97 -11.23 5.01
N ILE A 29 -9.84 -11.88 5.30
CA ILE A 29 -9.29 -12.95 4.47
C ILE A 29 -10.25 -14.14 4.45
N VAL A 30 -10.76 -14.55 5.62
CA VAL A 30 -11.72 -15.65 5.71
C VAL A 30 -13.01 -15.34 4.94
N ALA A 31 -13.52 -14.11 5.04
CA ALA A 31 -14.72 -13.69 4.32
C ALA A 31 -14.51 -13.66 2.80
N VAL A 32 -13.37 -13.17 2.31
CA VAL A 32 -13.00 -13.20 0.89
C VAL A 32 -12.97 -14.62 0.36
N VAL A 33 -12.32 -15.55 1.06
CA VAL A 33 -12.24 -16.95 0.63
C VAL A 33 -13.62 -17.60 0.57
N LYS A 34 -14.48 -17.37 1.57
CA LYS A 34 -15.88 -17.83 1.53
C LYS A 34 -16.64 -17.27 0.33
N GLU A 35 -16.45 -15.99 0.03
CA GLU A 35 -17.12 -15.35 -1.09
C GLU A 35 -16.63 -15.91 -2.44
N LEU A 36 -15.34 -16.22 -2.59
CA LEU A 36 -14.80 -16.90 -3.77
C LEU A 36 -15.44 -18.28 -3.98
N ILE A 37 -15.63 -19.04 -2.90
CA ILE A 37 -16.32 -20.35 -2.95
C ILE A 37 -17.79 -20.14 -3.36
N ASN A 38 -18.48 -19.15 -2.80
CA ASN A 38 -19.87 -18.84 -3.17
C ASN A 38 -20.00 -18.46 -4.64
N LEU A 39 -19.06 -17.67 -5.17
CA LEU A 39 -19.00 -17.32 -6.60
C LEU A 39 -18.83 -18.57 -7.47
N GLN A 40 -17.91 -19.47 -7.10
CA GLN A 40 -17.72 -20.73 -7.81
C GLN A 40 -18.97 -21.62 -7.79
N MET A 41 -19.73 -21.60 -6.70
CA MET A 41 -21.00 -22.33 -6.57
C MET A 41 -22.20 -21.62 -7.23
N GLY A 42 -22.01 -20.44 -7.84
CA GLY A 42 -23.09 -19.65 -8.43
C GLY A 42 -24.06 -19.03 -7.41
N LYS A 43 -23.65 -18.93 -6.14
CA LYS A 43 -24.44 -18.34 -5.03
C LYS A 43 -24.21 -16.84 -4.86
N SER A 44 -23.30 -16.26 -5.63
CA SER A 44 -23.00 -14.83 -5.63
C SER A 44 -22.73 -14.35 -7.05
N ASN A 45 -22.83 -13.04 -7.27
CA ASN A 45 -22.63 -12.40 -8.56
C ASN A 45 -21.21 -11.87 -8.70
N VAL A 46 -20.65 -12.00 -9.91
CA VAL A 46 -19.34 -11.42 -10.25
C VAL A 46 -19.46 -9.90 -10.36
N ASP A 47 -18.43 -9.18 -9.91
CA ASP A 47 -18.39 -7.73 -10.02
C ASP A 47 -18.07 -7.32 -11.46
N ASP A 48 -18.80 -6.33 -11.98
CA ASP A 48 -18.50 -5.70 -13.26
C ASP A 48 -17.32 -4.72 -13.12
N ILE A 49 -16.22 -5.05 -13.80
CA ILE A 49 -14.93 -4.34 -13.74
C ILE A 49 -14.97 -2.99 -14.45
N ASP A 50 -15.94 -2.77 -15.35
CA ASP A 50 -16.03 -1.56 -16.16
C ASP A 50 -16.91 -0.49 -15.55
N ARG A 51 -17.62 -0.81 -14.45
CA ARG A 51 -18.32 0.21 -13.67
C ARG A 51 -17.34 1.28 -13.22
N LEU A 52 -17.61 2.54 -13.57
CA LEU A 52 -16.78 3.68 -13.20
C LEU A 52 -16.59 3.82 -11.68
N GLY A 53 -17.55 3.32 -10.88
CA GLY A 53 -17.39 3.20 -9.43
C GLY A 53 -16.15 2.40 -9.02
N ASN A 54 -15.71 1.43 -9.82
CA ASN A 54 -14.49 0.64 -9.62
C ASN A 54 -13.23 1.29 -10.21
N ARG A 55 -13.37 2.41 -10.94
CA ARG A 55 -12.26 3.22 -11.46
C ARG A 55 -11.92 4.34 -10.46
N ARG A 56 -10.65 4.72 -10.40
CA ARG A 56 -10.16 5.85 -9.60
C ARG A 56 -9.22 6.69 -10.45
N VAL A 57 -9.47 7.99 -10.46
CA VAL A 57 -8.56 8.98 -11.03
C VAL A 57 -7.42 9.20 -10.05
N ARG A 58 -6.18 9.20 -10.54
CA ARG A 58 -4.98 9.55 -9.77
C ARG A 58 -4.53 10.94 -10.20
N SER A 59 -4.24 11.80 -9.23
CA SER A 59 -3.66 13.11 -9.50
C SER A 59 -2.18 12.98 -9.85
N ILE A 60 -1.60 14.02 -10.47
CA ILE A 60 -0.16 14.10 -10.72
C ILE A 60 0.63 13.94 -9.43
N GLY A 61 0.18 14.56 -8.32
CA GLY A 61 0.81 14.42 -7.02
C GLY A 61 0.83 12.98 -6.50
N GLU A 62 -0.27 12.23 -6.66
CA GLU A 62 -0.31 10.81 -6.29
C GLU A 62 0.63 9.97 -7.16
N LEU A 63 0.74 10.26 -8.45
CA LEU A 63 1.65 9.58 -9.35
C LEU A 63 3.11 9.84 -8.96
N MET A 64 3.46 11.11 -8.70
CA MET A 64 4.80 11.50 -8.24
C MET A 64 5.15 10.87 -6.89
N GLU A 65 4.22 10.85 -5.93
CA GLU A 65 4.43 10.20 -4.63
C GLU A 65 4.72 8.70 -4.80
N ASN A 66 3.93 8.02 -5.63
CA ASN A 66 4.13 6.60 -5.90
C ASN A 66 5.46 6.33 -6.62
N GLN A 67 5.93 7.25 -7.47
CA GLN A 67 7.21 7.15 -8.15
C GLN A 67 8.41 7.37 -7.21
N LEU A 68 8.27 8.28 -6.23
CA LEU A 68 9.31 8.59 -5.24
C LEU A 68 9.38 7.57 -4.09
N ARG A 69 8.25 6.96 -3.72
CA ARG A 69 8.18 6.04 -2.56
C ARG A 69 9.23 4.91 -2.59
N PRO A 70 9.49 4.22 -3.71
CA PRO A 70 10.54 3.20 -3.77
C PRO A 70 11.95 3.75 -3.47
N SER A 71 12.24 4.98 -3.91
CA SER A 71 13.50 5.69 -3.67
C SER A 71 13.73 5.92 -2.18
N PHE A 72 12.68 6.40 -1.49
CA PHE A 72 12.73 6.60 -0.05
C PHE A 72 12.92 5.29 0.71
N ILE A 73 12.28 4.20 0.27
CA ILE A 73 12.52 2.88 0.87
C ILE A 73 13.98 2.45 0.71
N LYS A 74 14.59 2.66 -0.46
CA LYS A 74 16.03 2.38 -0.69
C LYS A 74 16.92 3.26 0.18
N LEU A 75 16.60 4.55 0.30
CA LEU A 75 17.33 5.49 1.15
C LEU A 75 17.29 5.06 2.61
N THR A 76 16.10 4.72 3.13
CA THR A 76 15.94 4.23 4.51
C THR A 76 16.76 2.97 4.77
N ARG A 77 16.78 2.02 3.83
CA ARG A 77 17.62 0.80 3.94
C ARG A 77 19.10 1.15 3.98
N SER A 78 19.58 1.99 3.07
CA SER A 78 20.99 2.41 3.04
C SER A 78 21.41 3.16 4.30
N ILE A 79 20.54 4.01 4.86
CA ILE A 79 20.77 4.66 6.15
C ILE A 79 20.90 3.62 7.26
N HIS A 80 19.98 2.65 7.32
CA HIS A 80 20.00 1.61 8.34
C HIS A 80 21.28 0.76 8.27
N GLU A 81 21.71 0.37 7.07
CA GLU A 81 22.96 -0.36 6.84
C GLU A 81 24.18 0.44 7.31
N ARG A 82 24.24 1.74 6.98
CA ARG A 82 25.33 2.63 7.42
C ARG A 82 25.36 2.83 8.93
N LEU A 83 24.20 2.91 9.58
CA LEU A 83 24.10 3.00 11.04
C LEU A 83 24.60 1.73 11.74
N LEU A 84 24.38 0.56 11.14
CA LEU A 84 24.85 -0.71 11.69
C LEU A 84 26.36 -0.94 11.51
N MET A 85 26.92 -0.46 10.39
CA MET A 85 28.33 -0.67 10.04
C MET A 85 29.26 0.47 10.45
N GLY A 86 28.72 1.67 10.68
CA GLY A 86 29.48 2.89 10.95
C GLY A 86 29.99 2.97 12.38
N LYS A 87 31.15 3.60 12.57
CA LYS A 87 31.61 4.03 13.89
C LYS A 87 30.86 5.28 14.31
N ALA A 88 30.51 5.39 15.59
CA ALA A 88 29.70 6.50 16.11
C ALA A 88 30.28 7.89 15.79
N GLU A 89 31.61 8.00 15.72
CA GLU A 89 32.35 9.23 15.41
C GLU A 89 32.14 9.72 13.97
N ASP A 90 31.83 8.83 13.03
CA ASP A 90 31.69 9.12 11.59
C ASP A 90 30.22 9.32 11.16
N LEU A 91 29.27 9.11 12.08
CA LEU A 91 27.84 9.13 11.79
C LEU A 91 27.27 10.54 11.93
N MET A 92 27.11 11.22 10.79
CA MET A 92 26.49 12.54 10.71
C MET A 92 25.32 12.50 9.71
N PRO A 93 24.27 13.32 9.87
CA PRO A 93 23.11 13.28 8.97
C PRO A 93 23.46 13.41 7.47
N HIS A 94 24.47 14.22 7.13
CA HIS A 94 24.92 14.37 5.76
C HIS A 94 25.70 13.17 5.20
N THR A 95 26.29 12.32 6.06
CA THR A 95 27.00 11.09 5.64
C THR A 95 26.04 9.91 5.42
N LEU A 96 24.83 10.00 5.95
CA LEU A 96 23.78 8.99 5.84
C LEU A 96 22.90 9.17 4.58
N ILE A 97 22.73 10.40 4.11
CA ILE A 97 21.82 10.71 2.99
C ILE A 97 22.55 10.61 1.64
N ASN A 98 22.07 9.73 0.76
CA ASN A 98 22.54 9.65 -0.63
C ASN A 98 21.51 10.25 -1.61
N PRO A 99 21.73 11.48 -2.13
CA PRO A 99 20.76 12.16 -2.99
C PRO A 99 20.56 11.50 -4.36
N ARG A 100 21.53 10.70 -4.83
CA ARG A 100 21.41 9.99 -6.13
C ARG A 100 20.23 9.03 -6.16
N LEU A 101 19.85 8.47 -5.01
CA LEU A 101 18.75 7.51 -4.89
C LEU A 101 17.39 8.13 -5.20
N ILE A 102 17.23 9.44 -5.00
CA ILE A 102 16.00 10.18 -5.30
C ILE A 102 15.99 10.59 -6.77
N ASN A 103 17.10 11.11 -7.26
CA ASN A 103 17.22 11.58 -8.65
C ASN A 103 17.00 10.46 -9.66
N SER A 104 17.46 9.23 -9.37
CA SER A 104 17.30 8.07 -10.26
C SER A 104 15.85 7.61 -10.48
N SER A 105 14.89 8.15 -9.73
CA SER A 105 13.48 7.79 -9.87
C SER A 105 12.64 8.89 -10.51
N LEU A 106 13.20 10.10 -10.63
CA LEU A 106 12.57 11.25 -11.28
C LEU A 106 13.03 11.42 -12.73
N MET A 107 14.23 10.91 -13.07
CA MET A 107 14.73 10.77 -14.44
C MET A 107 14.42 9.39 -14.99
#